data_AF-A0A8X6T7T1-F1
#
_entry.id   AF-A0A8X6T7T1-F1
#
_cell.length_a   1.000
_cell.length_b   1.000
_cell.length_c   1.000
_cell.angle_alpha   90.00
_cell.angle_beta   90.00
_cell.angle_gamma   90.00
#
_symmetry.space_group_name_H-M   'P 1'
#
loop_
_entity.id
_entity.type
_entity.pdbx_description
1 polymer ?
#
loop_
_entity_poly.entity_id
_entity_poly.type
_entity_poly.pdbx_seq_one_letter_code
_entity_poly.pdbx_strand_id
1 'polypeptide(L)'
;MLLLFCFQCFIHCCDNILTISIIMAAVLNTFIKKAFQKSTLIGNHLFRKHLLLTNATFSMAMGVAGDLVQQHYEILTDREDSWKAIRTSHMGAAGLTTGVLSHYWYILIDVFIPGSSLRCVVKKVMYDQILFSPVNLTVYFGTVAALEGSWKQLKAELWEKGLKIYTAEWIIWPPAQFINFYLLPLRYRVLFDNFISFGFDIYSPYVKYRCKLKEHDVNEDK
;
A
#
# COMPACT_ATOMS: atom_id res chain seq x y z
N MET A 1 21.95 -39.81 -28.39
CA MET A 1 20.63 -40.37 -28.01
C MET A 1 20.20 -39.97 -26.59
N LEU A 2 21.07 -40.04 -25.56
CA LEU A 2 20.73 -39.62 -24.19
C LEU A 2 20.35 -38.13 -24.03
N LEU A 3 20.99 -37.22 -24.79
CA LEU A 3 20.72 -35.77 -24.68
C LEU A 3 19.32 -35.37 -25.16
N LEU A 4 18.76 -36.05 -26.18
CA LEU A 4 17.39 -35.81 -26.66
C LEU A 4 16.34 -36.30 -25.67
N PHE A 5 16.60 -37.41 -24.98
CA PHE A 5 15.72 -37.95 -23.94
C PHE A 5 15.65 -37.01 -22.72
N CYS A 6 16.78 -36.42 -22.33
CA CYS A 6 16.85 -35.48 -21.21
C CYS A 6 16.12 -34.16 -21.53
N PHE A 7 16.20 -33.68 -22.78
CA PHE A 7 15.51 -32.47 -23.24
C PHE A 7 13.99 -32.70 -23.32
N GLN A 8 13.53 -33.86 -23.78
CA GLN A 8 12.11 -34.22 -23.82
C GLN A 8 11.51 -34.35 -22.41
N CYS A 9 12.25 -34.95 -21.46
CA CYS A 9 11.85 -35.00 -20.05
C CYS A 9 11.79 -33.60 -19.41
N PHE A 10 12.71 -32.69 -19.77
CA PHE A 10 12.72 -31.33 -19.25
C PHE A 10 11.54 -30.50 -19.77
N ILE A 11 11.21 -30.61 -21.07
CA ILE A 11 10.03 -29.97 -21.66
C ILE A 11 8.74 -30.53 -21.04
N HIS A 12 8.62 -31.86 -20.91
CA HIS A 12 7.43 -32.48 -20.33
C HIS A 12 7.28 -32.16 -18.82
N CYS A 13 8.39 -31.94 -18.10
CA CYS A 13 8.40 -31.48 -16.71
C CYS A 13 7.98 -30.01 -16.60
N CYS A 14 8.49 -29.13 -17.47
CA CYS A 14 8.09 -27.72 -17.55
C CYS A 14 6.60 -27.55 -17.90
N ASP A 15 6.07 -28.31 -18.86
CA ASP A 15 4.66 -28.27 -19.24
C ASP A 15 3.76 -28.76 -18.10
N ASN A 16 4.16 -29.81 -17.38
CA ASN A 16 3.45 -30.28 -16.20
C ASN A 16 3.51 -29.26 -15.05
N ILE A 17 4.65 -28.60 -14.81
CA ILE A 17 4.78 -27.54 -13.79
C ILE A 17 3.90 -26.33 -14.13
N LEU A 18 3.88 -25.91 -15.41
CA LEU A 18 3.04 -24.80 -15.86
C LEU A 18 1.55 -25.16 -15.73
N THR A 19 1.17 -26.38 -16.11
CA THR A 19 -0.21 -26.87 -16.02
C THR A 19 -0.66 -27.01 -14.56
N ILE A 20 0.19 -27.57 -13.68
CA ILE A 20 -0.07 -27.66 -12.24
C ILE A 20 -0.20 -26.25 -11.65
N SER A 21 0.64 -25.30 -12.07
CA SER A 21 0.57 -23.91 -11.61
C SER A 21 -0.74 -23.23 -12.03
N ILE A 22 -1.21 -23.49 -13.26
CA ILE A 22 -2.50 -22.99 -13.78
C ILE A 22 -3.68 -23.62 -13.03
N ILE A 23 -3.64 -24.93 -12.78
CA ILE A 23 -4.68 -25.66 -12.04
C ILE A 23 -4.71 -25.19 -10.58
N MET A 24 -3.57 -25.04 -9.93
CA MET A 24 -3.47 -24.52 -8.56
C MET A 24 -3.98 -23.08 -8.48
N ALA A 25 -3.63 -22.22 -9.45
CA ALA A 25 -4.19 -20.88 -9.53
C ALA A 25 -5.71 -20.89 -9.76
N ALA A 26 -6.23 -21.79 -10.59
CA ALA A 26 -7.67 -21.93 -10.85
C ALA A 26 -8.43 -22.45 -9.62
N VAL A 27 -7.88 -23.44 -8.91
CA VAL A 27 -8.45 -24.00 -7.68
C VAL A 27 -8.40 -22.97 -6.56
N LEU A 28 -7.27 -22.27 -6.38
CA LEU A 28 -7.13 -21.17 -5.43
C LEU A 28 -8.13 -20.05 -5.74
N ASN A 29 -8.26 -19.65 -7.01
CA ASN A 29 -9.22 -18.63 -7.45
C ASN A 29 -10.67 -19.08 -7.21
N THR A 30 -10.98 -20.38 -7.36
CA THR A 30 -12.32 -20.92 -7.09
C THR A 30 -12.65 -20.96 -5.59
N PHE A 31 -11.69 -21.37 -4.76
CA PHE A 31 -11.82 -21.36 -3.30
C PHE A 31 -11.94 -19.94 -2.76
N ILE A 32 -11.10 -19.02 -3.24
CA ILE A 32 -11.16 -17.60 -2.89
C ILE A 32 -12.50 -17.03 -3.33
N LYS A 33 -12.93 -17.22 -4.58
CA LYS A 33 -14.26 -16.75 -5.04
C LYS A 33 -15.42 -17.25 -4.18
N LYS A 34 -15.38 -18.51 -3.72
CA LYS A 34 -16.40 -19.07 -2.80
C LYS A 34 -16.33 -18.45 -1.41
N ALA A 35 -15.14 -18.32 -0.83
CA ALA A 35 -14.93 -17.64 0.45
C ALA A 35 -15.40 -16.18 0.39
N PHE A 36 -15.11 -15.53 -0.73
CA PHE A 36 -15.50 -14.16 -1.00
C PHE A 36 -17.01 -14.00 -1.23
N GLN A 37 -17.65 -14.90 -1.98
CA GLN A 37 -19.11 -14.93 -2.14
C GLN A 37 -19.84 -14.97 -0.79
N LYS A 38 -19.32 -15.74 0.17
CA LYS A 38 -19.91 -15.80 1.52
C LYS A 38 -19.73 -14.48 2.29
N SER A 39 -18.62 -13.76 2.08
CA SER A 39 -18.37 -12.42 2.64
C SER A 39 -19.15 -11.29 1.95
N THR A 40 -19.75 -11.52 0.77
CA THR A 40 -20.44 -10.47 0.00
C THR A 40 -21.78 -10.04 0.56
N LEU A 41 -22.46 -10.85 1.37
CA LEU A 41 -23.79 -10.51 1.89
C LEU A 41 -23.75 -9.30 2.86
N ILE A 42 -22.76 -9.26 3.75
CA ILE A 42 -22.56 -8.16 4.71
C ILE A 42 -21.90 -6.96 4.02
N GLY A 43 -20.92 -7.20 3.14
CA GLY A 43 -20.21 -6.14 2.42
C GLY A 43 -21.09 -5.39 1.41
N ASN A 44 -22.13 -6.01 0.85
CA ASN A 44 -22.98 -5.38 -0.18
C ASN A 44 -23.83 -4.22 0.35
N HIS A 45 -24.11 -4.12 1.66
CA HIS A 45 -24.86 -2.98 2.20
C HIS A 45 -23.93 -1.81 2.52
N LEU A 46 -22.72 -2.09 3.03
CA LEU A 46 -21.74 -1.08 3.44
C LEU A 46 -20.98 -0.48 2.24
N PHE A 47 -20.53 -1.31 1.31
CA PHE A 47 -19.59 -0.93 0.23
C PHE A 47 -20.26 -0.58 -1.11
N ARG A 48 -21.59 -0.58 -1.23
CA ARG A 48 -22.27 -0.40 -2.54
C ARG A 48 -22.78 1.01 -2.82
N LYS A 49 -23.21 1.76 -1.78
CA LYS A 49 -23.65 3.16 -1.92
C LYS A 49 -22.60 4.19 -1.48
N HIS A 50 -21.69 3.82 -0.59
CA HIS A 50 -20.74 4.74 0.04
C HIS A 50 -19.29 4.21 0.00
N LEU A 51 -18.88 3.58 -1.11
CA LEU A 51 -17.56 2.94 -1.24
C LEU A 51 -16.40 3.92 -0.99
N LEU A 52 -16.49 5.14 -1.51
CA LEU A 52 -15.50 6.17 -1.25
C LEU A 52 -15.42 6.50 0.24
N LEU A 53 -16.56 6.76 0.87
CA LEU A 53 -16.63 7.13 2.28
C LEU A 53 -16.06 6.02 3.16
N THR A 54 -16.47 4.77 2.94
CA THR A 54 -16.00 3.61 3.71
C THR A 54 -14.50 3.38 3.55
N ASN A 55 -13.97 3.51 2.34
CA ASN A 55 -12.53 3.42 2.10
C ASN A 55 -11.76 4.55 2.80
N ALA A 56 -12.24 5.79 2.67
CA ALA A 56 -11.60 6.97 3.23
C ALA A 56 -11.63 6.95 4.77
N THR A 57 -12.78 6.61 5.38
CA THR A 57 -12.90 6.52 6.85
C THR A 57 -12.10 5.36 7.41
N PHE A 58 -12.02 4.23 6.72
CA PHE A 58 -11.19 3.11 7.16
C PHE A 58 -9.70 3.46 7.12
N SER A 59 -9.26 4.14 6.06
CA SER A 59 -7.87 4.61 5.93
C SER A 59 -7.53 5.65 6.99
N MET A 60 -8.45 6.57 7.29
CA MET A 60 -8.32 7.50 8.43
C MET A 60 -8.18 6.75 9.76
N ALA A 61 -9.02 5.74 10.00
CA ALA A 61 -8.97 4.94 11.21
C ALA A 61 -7.65 4.18 11.35
N MET A 62 -7.11 3.63 10.26
CA MET A 62 -5.81 2.96 10.25
C MET A 62 -4.67 3.94 10.55
N GLY A 63 -4.66 5.13 9.95
CA GLY A 63 -3.67 6.17 10.25
C GLY A 63 -3.70 6.62 11.72
N VAL A 64 -4.89 6.76 12.31
CA VAL A 64 -5.05 7.04 13.76
C VAL A 64 -4.51 5.86 14.59
N ALA A 65 -4.93 4.64 14.29
CA ALA A 65 -4.54 3.46 15.04
C ALA A 65 -3.02 3.21 14.99
N GLY A 66 -2.41 3.35 13.81
CA GLY A 66 -0.98 3.19 13.61
C GLY A 66 -0.17 4.20 14.42
N ASP A 67 -0.60 5.47 14.42
CA ASP A 67 0.05 6.49 15.23
C ASP A 67 -0.12 6.26 16.74
N LEU A 68 -1.29 5.80 17.18
CA LEU A 68 -1.51 5.46 18.59
C LEU A 68 -0.58 4.32 19.04
N VAL A 69 -0.41 3.29 18.22
CA VAL A 69 0.54 2.19 18.50
C VAL A 69 1.97 2.71 18.52
N GLN A 70 2.35 3.57 17.56
CA GLN A 70 3.70 4.13 17.51
C GLN A 70 4.00 5.04 18.70
N GLN A 71 3.07 5.91 19.11
CA GLN A 71 3.22 6.74 20.29
C GLN A 71 3.26 5.90 21.57
N HIS A 72 2.45 4.85 21.67
CA HIS A 72 2.51 3.92 22.79
C HIS A 72 3.91 3.30 22.93
N TYR A 73 4.47 2.84 21.81
CA TYR A 73 5.83 2.31 21.78
C TYR A 73 6.89 3.35 22.17
N GLU A 74 6.73 4.60 21.75
CA GLU A 74 7.64 5.69 22.12
C GLU A 74 7.58 6.01 23.62
N ILE A 75 6.40 5.99 24.23
CA ILE A 75 6.22 6.17 25.68
C ILE A 75 6.84 5.00 26.45
N LEU A 76 6.62 3.75 25.99
CA LEU A 76 7.20 2.55 26.62
C LEU A 76 8.73 2.48 26.53
N THR A 77 9.33 3.21 25.58
CA THR A 77 10.79 3.23 25.36
C THR A 77 11.43 4.53 25.85
N ASP A 78 10.73 5.30 26.68
CA ASP A 78 11.16 6.59 27.26
C ASP A 78 11.63 7.60 26.18
N ARG A 79 11.03 7.54 24.98
CA ARG A 79 11.32 8.46 23.87
C ARG A 79 10.39 9.67 23.82
N GLU A 80 9.27 9.59 24.53
CA GLU A 80 8.23 10.61 24.62
C GLU A 80 7.53 10.51 25.98
N ASP A 81 7.28 11.65 26.63
CA ASP A 81 6.70 11.67 28.00
C ASP A 81 5.17 11.66 27.99
N SER A 82 4.54 12.00 26.87
CA SER A 82 3.09 12.20 26.80
C SER A 82 2.49 11.98 25.41
N TRP A 83 1.19 11.71 25.39
CA TRP A 83 0.41 11.55 24.16
C TRP A 83 0.24 12.88 23.42
N LYS A 84 0.48 12.87 22.11
CA LYS A 84 0.34 14.02 21.20
C LYS A 84 -0.90 13.85 20.32
N ALA A 85 -2.05 14.32 20.81
CA ALA A 85 -3.33 14.21 20.10
C ALA A 85 -3.35 14.96 18.74
N ILE A 86 -2.66 16.10 18.64
CA ILE A 86 -2.52 16.87 17.39
C ILE A 86 -1.77 16.05 16.33
N ARG A 87 -0.72 15.33 16.73
CA ARG A 87 0.02 14.44 15.82
C ARG A 87 -0.91 13.33 15.29
N THR A 88 -1.70 12.71 16.17
CA THR A 88 -2.65 11.67 15.77
C THR A 88 -3.73 12.20 14.82
N SER A 89 -4.19 13.44 15.00
CA SER A 89 -5.13 14.05 14.05
C SER A 89 -4.49 14.29 12.68
N HIS A 90 -3.21 14.66 12.62
CA HIS A 90 -2.47 14.79 11.36
C HIS A 90 -2.33 13.43 10.65
N MET A 91 -2.01 12.36 11.39
CA MET A 91 -1.91 11.01 10.80
C MET A 91 -3.27 10.50 10.32
N GLY A 92 -4.35 10.79 11.04
CA GLY A 92 -5.72 10.50 10.59
C GLY A 92 -6.08 11.25 9.32
N ALA A 93 -5.74 12.54 9.21
CA ALA A 93 -5.98 13.33 8.01
C ALA A 93 -5.14 12.85 6.80
N ALA A 94 -3.90 12.44 7.04
CA ALA A 94 -3.06 11.82 6.02
C ALA A 94 -3.65 10.47 5.55
N GLY A 95 -4.15 9.64 6.46
CA GLY A 95 -4.88 8.42 6.14
C GLY A 95 -6.17 8.68 5.34
N LEU A 96 -6.91 9.74 5.68
CA LEU A 96 -8.12 10.12 4.96
C LEU A 96 -7.81 10.51 3.50
N THR A 97 -6.83 11.40 3.29
CA THR A 97 -6.47 11.92 1.98
C THR A 97 -5.87 10.85 1.06
N THR A 98 -4.98 10.02 1.60
CA THR A 98 -4.41 8.86 0.89
C THR A 98 -5.49 7.81 0.60
N GLY A 99 -6.42 7.55 1.52
CA GLY A 99 -7.57 6.65 1.29
C GLY A 99 -8.49 7.10 0.15
N VAL A 100 -8.76 8.40 0.04
CA VAL A 100 -9.51 8.99 -1.09
C VAL A 100 -8.73 8.80 -2.39
N LEU A 101 -7.43 9.09 -2.37
CA LEU A 101 -6.55 8.95 -3.53
C LEU A 101 -6.48 7.49 -4.01
N SER A 102 -6.27 6.53 -3.11
CA SER A 102 -6.25 5.08 -3.39
C SER A 102 -7.56 4.62 -4.00
N HIS A 103 -8.71 5.07 -3.49
CA HIS A 103 -10.01 4.73 -4.05
C HIS A 103 -10.10 5.07 -5.55
N TYR A 104 -9.72 6.29 -5.92
CA TYR A 104 -9.74 6.69 -7.33
C TYR A 104 -8.65 6.03 -8.15
N TRP A 105 -7.47 5.78 -7.58
CA TRP A 105 -6.40 5.07 -8.28
C TRP A 105 -6.81 3.66 -8.73
N TYR A 106 -7.42 2.88 -7.85
CA TYR A 106 -7.86 1.53 -8.20
C TYR A 106 -8.95 1.53 -9.28
N ILE A 107 -9.81 2.55 -9.32
CA ILE A 107 -10.79 2.75 -10.41
C ILE A 107 -10.04 3.08 -11.71
N LEU A 108 -9.14 4.06 -11.65
CA LEU A 108 -8.40 4.58 -12.80
C LEU A 108 -7.57 3.49 -13.49
N ILE A 109 -6.84 2.69 -12.71
CA ILE A 109 -5.96 1.66 -13.25
C ILE A 109 -6.72 0.49 -13.87
N ASP A 110 -7.93 0.20 -13.40
CA ASP A 110 -8.82 -0.81 -14.02
C ASP A 110 -9.46 -0.30 -15.31
N VAL A 111 -9.68 1.01 -15.43
CA VAL A 111 -10.12 1.64 -16.69
C VAL A 111 -9.00 1.63 -17.72
N PHE A 112 -7.77 2.00 -17.34
CA PHE A 112 -6.63 2.03 -18.26
C PHE A 112 -6.10 0.65 -18.64
N ILE A 113 -6.13 -0.31 -17.71
CA ILE A 113 -5.60 -1.67 -17.92
C ILE A 113 -6.72 -2.66 -17.58
N PRO A 114 -7.68 -2.87 -18.49
CA PRO A 114 -8.77 -3.80 -18.22
C PRO A 114 -8.27 -5.25 -18.14
N GLY A 115 -8.93 -6.03 -17.30
CA GLY A 115 -8.69 -7.46 -17.13
C GLY A 115 -7.66 -7.84 -16.07
N SER A 116 -7.50 -9.15 -15.90
CA SER A 116 -6.72 -9.80 -14.84
C SER A 116 -5.72 -10.83 -15.35
N SER A 117 -5.36 -10.77 -16.64
CA SER A 117 -4.27 -11.60 -17.18
C SER A 117 -2.96 -11.31 -16.44
N LEU A 118 -2.05 -12.28 -16.37
CA LEU A 118 -0.75 -12.10 -15.71
C LEU A 118 -0.02 -10.85 -16.23
N ARG A 119 -0.04 -10.63 -17.54
CA ARG A 119 0.56 -9.45 -18.17
C ARG A 119 -0.12 -8.15 -17.74
N CYS A 120 -1.45 -8.13 -17.61
CA CYS A 120 -2.17 -6.97 -17.10
C CYS A 120 -1.81 -6.68 -15.64
N VAL A 121 -1.78 -7.71 -14.78
CA VAL A 121 -1.45 -7.56 -13.37
C VAL A 121 -0.03 -7.04 -13.18
N VAL A 122 0.97 -7.61 -13.86
CA VAL A 122 2.35 -7.13 -13.77
C VAL A 122 2.44 -5.66 -14.19
N LYS A 123 1.74 -5.25 -15.27
CA LYS A 123 1.67 -3.84 -15.65
C LYS A 123 1.06 -2.99 -14.56
N LYS A 124 -0.08 -3.40 -13.98
CA LYS A 124 -0.75 -2.67 -12.89
C LYS A 124 0.19 -2.46 -11.71
N VAL A 125 0.89 -3.51 -11.27
CA VAL A 125 1.89 -3.41 -10.20
C VAL A 125 3.00 -2.43 -10.56
N MET A 126 3.52 -2.45 -11.79
CA MET A 126 4.57 -1.50 -12.20
C MET A 126 4.07 -0.05 -12.20
N TYR A 127 2.86 0.22 -12.70
CA TYR A 127 2.27 1.55 -12.63
C TYR A 127 1.99 1.99 -11.20
N ASP A 128 1.56 1.07 -10.35
CA ASP A 128 1.32 1.31 -8.94
C ASP A 128 2.60 1.75 -8.22
N GLN A 129 3.70 1.03 -8.45
CA GLN A 129 4.97 1.34 -7.78
C GLN A 129 5.68 2.57 -8.35
N ILE A 130 5.65 2.78 -9.67
CA ILE A 130 6.42 3.86 -10.31
C ILE A 130 5.66 5.19 -10.32
N LEU A 131 4.34 5.16 -10.44
CA LEU A 131 3.53 6.39 -10.50
C LEU A 131 2.77 6.63 -9.20
N PHE A 132 2.01 5.64 -8.73
CA PHE A 132 1.09 5.86 -7.64
C PHE A 132 1.79 6.00 -6.29
N SER A 133 2.73 5.12 -5.96
CA SER A 133 3.45 5.18 -4.69
C SER A 133 4.13 6.55 -4.47
N PRO A 134 4.89 7.13 -5.43
CA PRO A 134 5.46 8.47 -5.26
C PRO A 134 4.40 9.58 -5.10
N VAL A 135 3.28 9.49 -5.83
CA VAL A 135 2.17 10.45 -5.71
C VAL A 135 1.49 10.33 -4.35
N ASN A 136 1.20 9.11 -3.91
CA ASN A 136 0.58 8.81 -2.62
C ASN A 136 1.45 9.29 -1.46
N LEU A 137 2.76 9.03 -1.53
CA LEU A 137 3.73 9.51 -0.56
C LEU A 137 3.81 11.04 -0.52
N THR A 138 3.76 11.69 -1.69
CA THR A 138 3.69 13.16 -1.80
C THR A 138 2.43 13.71 -1.14
N VAL A 139 1.27 13.06 -1.35
CA VAL A 139 0.00 13.45 -0.71
C VAL A 139 0.05 13.22 0.80
N TYR A 140 0.63 12.11 1.26
CA TYR A 140 0.81 11.82 2.68
C TYR A 140 1.64 12.91 3.37
N PHE A 141 2.88 13.15 2.93
CA PHE A 141 3.72 14.17 3.53
C PHE A 141 3.17 15.58 3.31
N GLY A 142 2.59 15.87 2.15
CA GLY A 142 1.97 17.16 1.84
C GLY A 142 0.79 17.47 2.76
N THR A 143 -0.04 16.48 3.08
CA THR A 143 -1.14 16.63 4.04
C THR A 143 -0.62 16.98 5.43
N VAL A 144 0.39 16.23 5.91
CA VAL A 144 0.98 16.50 7.22
C VAL A 144 1.67 17.87 7.24
N ALA A 145 2.43 18.23 6.20
CA ALA A 145 3.11 19.50 6.10
C ALA A 145 2.14 20.69 6.04
N ALA A 146 0.98 20.52 5.40
CA ALA A 146 -0.07 21.53 5.38
C ALA A 146 -0.65 21.77 6.78
N LEU A 147 -0.90 20.70 7.55
CA LEU A 147 -1.46 20.78 8.91
C LEU A 147 -0.45 21.31 9.93
N GLU A 148 0.84 21.01 9.75
CA GLU A 148 1.93 21.51 10.59
C GLU A 148 2.40 22.93 10.20
N GLY A 149 1.94 23.47 9.07
CA GLY A 149 2.46 24.73 8.53
C GLY A 149 3.91 24.64 8.04
N SER A 150 4.41 23.45 7.74
CA SER A 150 5.82 23.15 7.41
C SER A 150 6.08 22.97 5.90
N TRP A 151 5.24 23.53 5.02
CA TRP A 151 5.33 23.40 3.56
C TRP A 151 6.72 23.65 2.96
N LYS A 152 7.49 24.59 3.52
CA LYS A 152 8.86 24.90 3.07
C LYS A 152 9.82 23.70 3.22
N GLN A 153 9.56 22.82 4.19
CA GLN A 153 10.38 21.65 4.48
C GLN A 153 9.96 20.40 3.70
N LEU A 154 8.79 20.43 3.03
CA LEU A 154 8.23 19.24 2.38
C LEU A 154 9.20 18.58 1.40
N LYS A 155 9.90 19.37 0.58
CA LYS A 155 10.84 18.83 -0.42
C LYS A 155 11.96 18.03 0.25
N ALA A 156 12.53 18.57 1.33
CA ALA A 156 13.59 17.91 2.09
C ALA A 156 13.06 16.65 2.78
N GLU A 157 11.86 16.73 3.37
CA GLU A 157 11.23 15.56 3.98
C GLU A 157 10.91 14.45 2.98
N LEU A 158 10.37 14.78 1.80
CA LEU A 158 10.13 13.80 0.74
C LEU A 158 11.43 13.14 0.28
N TRP A 159 12.50 13.91 0.15
CA TRP A 159 13.78 13.37 -0.29
C TRP A 159 14.42 12.46 0.76
N GLU A 160 14.44 12.86 2.03
CA GLU A 160 15.17 12.10 3.04
C GLU A 160 14.31 11.03 3.72
N LYS A 161 13.11 11.43 4.14
CA LYS A 161 12.17 10.57 4.87
C LYS A 161 11.31 9.79 3.89
N GLY A 162 10.81 10.45 2.85
CA GLY A 162 10.00 9.84 1.82
C GLY A 162 10.76 8.73 1.07
N LEU A 163 12.00 8.96 0.63
CA LEU A 163 12.79 7.90 -0.02
C LEU A 163 13.04 6.70 0.89
N LYS A 164 13.18 6.91 2.20
CA LYS A 164 13.33 5.81 3.16
C LYS A 164 12.05 4.97 3.27
N ILE A 165 10.88 5.59 3.24
CA ILE A 165 9.60 4.88 3.22
C ILE A 165 9.42 4.19 1.87
N TYR A 166 9.63 4.91 0.76
CA TYR A 166 9.52 4.39 -0.60
C TYR A 166 10.41 3.15 -0.83
N THR A 167 11.65 3.16 -0.35
CA THR A 167 12.53 1.99 -0.47
C THR A 167 12.05 0.79 0.34
N ALA A 168 11.47 1.00 1.53
CA ALA A 168 10.84 -0.06 2.30
C ALA A 168 9.58 -0.61 1.60
N GLU A 169 8.83 0.27 0.92
CA GLU A 169 7.64 -0.10 0.16
C GLU A 169 7.91 -1.13 -0.95
N TRP A 170 9.04 -0.99 -1.66
CA TRP A 170 9.42 -1.91 -2.75
C TRP A 170 9.58 -3.38 -2.35
N ILE A 171 9.72 -3.68 -1.06
CA ILE A 171 9.83 -5.06 -0.58
C ILE A 171 8.44 -5.68 -0.37
N ILE A 172 7.49 -4.88 0.13
CA ILE A 172 6.19 -5.36 0.61
C ILE A 172 5.10 -5.19 -0.45
N TRP A 173 5.10 -4.05 -1.13
CA TRP A 173 4.00 -3.68 -2.01
C TRP A 173 3.95 -4.44 -3.34
N PRO A 174 5.05 -4.72 -4.06
CA PRO A 174 4.95 -5.49 -5.29
C PRO A 174 4.27 -6.87 -5.14
N PRO A 175 4.61 -7.72 -4.14
CA PRO A 175 3.89 -8.97 -3.94
C PRO A 175 2.46 -8.76 -3.43
N ALA A 176 2.23 -7.79 -2.54
CA ALA A 176 0.89 -7.48 -2.05
C ALA A 176 -0.05 -7.00 -3.16
N GLN A 177 0.41 -6.07 -4.00
CA GLN A 177 -0.36 -5.54 -5.13
C GLN A 177 -0.58 -6.57 -6.22
N PHE A 178 0.37 -7.49 -6.43
CA PHE A 178 0.15 -8.62 -7.31
C PHE A 178 -1.06 -9.45 -6.86
N ILE A 179 -1.11 -9.81 -5.57
CA ILE A 179 -2.25 -10.51 -4.96
C ILE A 179 -3.54 -9.67 -5.10
N ASN A 180 -3.46 -8.38 -4.81
CA ASN A 180 -4.58 -7.44 -4.85
C ASN A 180 -5.22 -7.38 -6.26
N PHE A 181 -4.42 -7.10 -7.28
CA PHE A 181 -4.90 -6.95 -8.66
C PHE A 181 -5.28 -8.29 -9.31
N TYR A 182 -4.66 -9.40 -8.91
CA TYR A 182 -4.94 -10.71 -9.49
C TYR A 182 -6.19 -11.36 -8.88
N LEU A 183 -6.38 -11.28 -7.57
CA LEU A 183 -7.40 -12.04 -6.84
C LEU A 183 -8.60 -11.21 -6.41
N LEU A 184 -8.42 -9.93 -6.09
CA LEU A 184 -9.45 -9.13 -5.45
C LEU A 184 -10.26 -8.30 -6.45
N PRO A 185 -11.60 -8.31 -6.36
CA PRO A 185 -12.42 -7.40 -7.13
C PRO A 185 -12.34 -5.99 -6.52
N LEU A 186 -12.51 -4.98 -7.38
CA LEU A 186 -12.29 -3.57 -7.10
C LEU A 186 -12.76 -3.09 -5.71
N ARG A 187 -13.98 -3.48 -5.31
CA ARG A 187 -14.61 -3.03 -4.05
C ARG A 187 -13.87 -3.43 -2.75
N TYR A 188 -12.95 -4.38 -2.78
CA TYR A 188 -12.20 -4.81 -1.60
C TYR A 188 -10.71 -4.49 -1.68
N ARG A 189 -10.24 -3.92 -2.79
CA ARG A 189 -8.81 -3.67 -2.99
C ARG A 189 -8.25 -2.67 -1.99
N VAL A 190 -8.98 -1.59 -1.72
CA VAL A 190 -8.60 -0.60 -0.71
C VAL A 190 -8.67 -1.18 0.71
N LEU A 191 -9.61 -2.10 0.97
CA LEU A 191 -9.67 -2.74 2.29
C LEU A 191 -8.44 -3.63 2.51
N PHE A 192 -8.07 -4.44 1.52
CA PHE A 192 -6.85 -5.26 1.56
C PHE A 192 -5.59 -4.41 1.67
N ASP A 193 -5.50 -3.35 0.86
CA ASP A 193 -4.43 -2.35 0.90
C ASP A 193 -4.24 -1.81 2.33
N ASN A 194 -5.31 -1.32 2.97
CA ASN A 194 -5.27 -0.82 4.34
C ASN A 194 -4.80 -1.86 5.38
N PHE A 195 -5.12 -3.14 5.21
CA PHE A 195 -4.63 -4.17 6.13
C PHE A 195 -3.11 -4.36 6.04
N ILE A 196 -2.54 -4.27 4.84
CA ILE A 196 -1.08 -4.32 4.64
C ILE A 196 -0.44 -3.00 5.10
N SER A 197 -1.09 -1.87 4.80
CA SER A 197 -0.64 -0.52 5.17
C SER A 197 -0.52 -0.32 6.66
N PHE A 198 -1.23 -1.07 7.52
CA PHE A 198 -1.16 -0.86 8.96
C PHE A 198 0.27 -0.89 9.53
N GLY A 199 1.15 -1.73 8.97
CA GLY A 199 2.58 -1.71 9.34
C GLY A 199 3.28 -0.40 8.95
N PHE A 200 2.95 0.15 7.78
CA PHE A 200 3.40 1.47 7.34
C PHE A 200 2.73 2.61 8.12
N ASP A 201 1.49 2.46 8.58
CA ASP A 201 0.81 3.46 9.43
C ASP A 201 1.45 3.57 10.82
N ILE A 202 2.13 2.52 11.29
CA ILE A 202 2.98 2.56 12.49
C ILE A 202 4.36 3.13 12.16
N TYR A 203 4.96 2.71 11.04
CA TYR A 203 6.33 3.09 10.67
C TYR A 203 6.46 4.52 10.15
N SER A 204 5.48 5.04 9.42
CA SER A 204 5.54 6.37 8.79
C SER A 204 5.57 7.51 9.81
N PRO A 205 4.76 7.50 10.90
CA PRO A 205 4.91 8.47 11.98
C PRO A 205 6.29 8.42 12.65
N TYR A 206 6.86 7.23 12.86
CA TYR A 206 8.24 7.10 13.37
C TYR A 206 9.23 7.82 12.45
N VAL A 207 9.16 7.55 11.15
CA VAL A 207 10.06 8.19 10.17
C VAL A 207 9.81 9.70 10.11
N LYS A 208 8.56 10.15 10.06
CA LYS A 208 8.18 11.56 9.99
C LYS A 208 8.66 12.36 11.21
N TYR A 209 8.43 11.86 12.43
CA TYR A 209 8.68 12.62 13.66
C TYR A 209 10.03 12.36 14.32
N ARG A 210 10.67 11.21 14.07
CA ARG A 210 11.93 10.83 14.75
C ARG A 210 13.15 10.84 13.86
N CYS A 211 13.03 10.60 12.55
CA CYS A 211 14.18 10.79 11.67
C CYS A 211 14.38 12.30 11.48
N LYS A 212 15.46 12.84 12.04
CA LYS A 212 15.87 14.23 11.80
C LYS A 212 16.37 14.36 10.36
N LEU A 213 16.12 15.52 9.76
CA LEU A 213 16.76 15.84 8.48
C LEU A 213 18.27 15.89 8.69
N LYS A 214 19.04 15.39 7.74
CA LYS A 214 20.49 15.61 7.73
C LYS A 214 20.71 17.10 7.48
N GLU A 215 21.44 17.77 8.36
CA GLU A 215 21.94 19.12 8.08
C GLU A 215 22.97 19.02 6.94
N HIS A 216 22.51 19.11 5.70
CA HIS A 216 23.37 19.42 4.56
C HIS A 216 23.28 20.93 4.31
N ASP A 217 24.32 21.64 4.77
CA ASP A 217 24.78 22.97 4.36
C ASP A 217 23.72 24.07 4.19
N VAL A 218 23.33 24.71 5.29
CA VAL A 218 22.73 26.07 5.32
C VAL A 218 23.82 27.16 5.32
N ASN A 219 25.02 26.86 4.82
CA ASN A 219 26.17 27.78 4.81
C ASN A 219 26.63 28.18 3.40
N GLU A 220 25.74 28.30 2.42
CA GLU A 220 26.13 28.85 1.10
C GLU A 220 25.31 30.03 0.57
N ASP A 221 24.40 30.64 1.34
CA ASP A 221 23.83 31.95 0.96
C ASP A 221 23.86 32.92 2.15
N LYS A 222 25.00 33.60 2.31
CA LYS A 222 25.17 34.85 3.03
C LYS A 222 25.39 35.98 2.05
#